data_AF-A0A2W7JHE2-F1
#
_entry.id   AF-A0A2W7JHE2-F1
#
_cell.length_a   1.000
_cell.length_b   1.000
_cell.length_c   1.000
_cell.angle_alpha   90.00
_cell.angle_beta   90.00
_cell.angle_gamma   90.00
#
_symmetry.space_group_name_H-M   'P 1'
#
loop_
_entity.id
_entity.type
_entity.pdbx_description
1 polymer ?
#
loop_
_entity_poly.entity_id
_entity_poly.type
_entity_poly.pdbx_seq_one_letter_code
_entity_poly.pdbx_strand_id
1 'polypeptide(L)'
;MERLNLEGWLPIRVWQEAGQWQVDWCWFGDTRLHQPFFRDAVEDALRLPFNQAFRRKTALSTLTDWQVCSPGLTPSAFIFHSSRCGSTLVSQMLARLDNHIVISEPPPLDALLRSDLPAVERRAAIKGLLSAYGQCRRGVEQRLVIKLDAWNIGELPLLCECFPEAPWLFLYRDPLEIAVSHLRRPGVHMVPGMIGASVLDDESPFSGREDYIARRLGQLLASGLAQCQAFGGWAVNYSELPQAMAGRLAAFFALDIEQRRQVFAAVGQHAKQPSQVFVGDGDDKRREASALLHERVERWAREPYEALEQLRKI
;
A
#
# COMPACT_ATOMS: atom_id res chain seq x y z
N MET A 1 31.08 17.16 -14.52
CA MET A 1 29.83 17.47 -13.79
C MET A 1 29.72 16.43 -12.68
N GLU A 2 29.86 16.83 -11.41
CA GLU A 2 29.70 15.90 -10.29
C GLU A 2 28.31 15.25 -10.38
N ARG A 3 28.25 13.91 -10.31
CA ARG A 3 26.98 13.19 -10.30
C ARG A 3 26.27 13.51 -8.99
N LEU A 4 24.99 13.86 -9.06
CA LEU A 4 24.16 14.12 -7.90
C LEU A 4 24.10 12.86 -7.01
N ASN A 5 24.69 12.93 -5.81
CA ASN A 5 24.65 11.83 -4.84
C ASN A 5 23.36 11.87 -4.03
N LEU A 6 22.43 10.94 -4.24
CA LEU A 6 21.13 10.87 -3.55
C LEU A 6 21.10 9.85 -2.41
N GLU A 7 22.26 9.42 -1.91
CA GLU A 7 22.35 8.54 -0.74
C GLU A 7 21.66 9.13 0.48
N GLY A 8 20.74 8.37 1.08
CA GLY A 8 19.95 8.82 2.21
C GLY A 8 18.79 9.76 1.86
N TRP A 9 18.61 10.10 0.58
CA TRP A 9 17.46 10.88 0.09
C TRP A 9 16.39 9.95 -0.46
N LEU A 10 15.13 10.17 -0.08
CA LEU A 10 13.98 9.44 -0.61
C LEU A 10 13.08 10.39 -1.42
N PRO A 11 12.51 9.94 -2.55
CA PRO A 11 11.47 10.67 -3.25
C PRO A 11 10.24 10.81 -2.35
N ILE A 12 9.74 12.03 -2.19
CA ILE A 12 8.56 12.32 -1.37
C ILE A 12 7.38 12.85 -2.17
N ARG A 13 7.64 13.34 -3.39
CA ARG A 13 6.60 13.78 -4.33
C ARG A 13 7.06 13.58 -5.76
N VAL A 14 6.15 13.13 -6.61
CA VAL A 14 6.29 13.16 -8.07
C VAL A 14 5.08 13.90 -8.63
N TRP A 15 5.30 14.91 -9.47
CA TRP A 15 4.24 15.73 -10.05
C TRP A 15 4.69 16.35 -11.36
N GLN A 16 3.73 16.85 -12.13
CA GLN A 16 3.99 17.61 -13.34
C GLN A 16 3.97 19.12 -13.04
N GLU A 17 4.96 19.85 -13.55
CA GLU A 17 5.01 21.31 -13.50
C GLU A 17 5.42 21.83 -14.88
N ALA A 18 4.62 22.74 -15.45
CA ALA A 18 4.82 23.27 -16.80
C ALA A 18 5.04 22.17 -17.87
N GLY A 19 4.28 21.07 -17.78
CA GLY A 19 4.37 19.94 -18.70
C GLY A 19 5.51 18.95 -18.44
N GLN A 20 6.40 19.22 -17.46
CA GLN A 20 7.55 18.39 -17.15
C GLN A 20 7.36 17.64 -15.83
N TRP A 21 7.68 16.34 -15.82
CA TRP A 21 7.65 15.53 -14.60
C TRP A 21 8.87 15.82 -13.71
N GLN A 22 8.60 16.04 -12.43
CA GLN A 22 9.57 16.44 -11.41
C GLN A 22 9.52 15.50 -10.22
N VAL A 23 10.66 15.37 -9.53
CA VAL A 23 10.79 14.59 -8.29
C VAL A 23 11.32 15.50 -7.20
N ASP A 24 10.65 15.50 -6.05
CA ASP A 24 11.06 16.18 -4.82
C ASP A 24 11.58 15.15 -3.84
N TRP A 25 12.73 15.44 -3.27
CA TRP A 25 13.47 14.53 -2.42
C TRP A 25 13.65 15.16 -1.04
N CYS A 26 13.56 14.31 -0.04
CA CYS A 26 13.82 14.65 1.36
C CYS A 26 14.92 13.75 1.90
N TRP A 27 15.81 14.30 2.71
CA TRP A 27 16.87 13.54 3.35
C TRP A 27 16.33 12.84 4.60
N PHE A 28 16.46 11.52 4.62
CA PHE A 28 16.11 10.68 5.76
C PHE A 28 17.36 10.15 6.49
N GLY A 29 18.55 10.23 5.88
CA GLY A 29 19.78 9.71 6.48
C GLY A 29 19.67 8.20 6.77
N ASP A 30 19.93 7.81 8.01
CA ASP A 30 19.76 6.45 8.53
C ASP A 30 18.40 6.24 9.24
N THR A 31 17.53 7.24 9.24
CA THR A 31 16.23 7.19 9.93
C THR A 31 15.36 6.07 9.35
N ARG A 32 14.91 5.16 10.21
CA ARG A 32 14.01 4.06 9.85
C ARG A 32 12.60 4.55 9.59
N LEU A 33 11.90 3.85 8.70
CA LEU A 33 10.49 4.12 8.38
C LEU A 33 9.62 3.20 9.23
N HIS A 34 9.09 3.74 10.33
CA HIS A 34 8.25 3.01 11.28
C HIS A 34 6.80 3.45 11.28
N GLN A 35 6.50 4.58 10.64
CA GLN A 35 5.19 5.17 10.64
C GLN A 35 4.18 4.29 9.86
N PRO A 36 2.88 4.30 10.24
CA PRO A 36 1.84 3.54 9.55
C PRO A 36 1.68 3.86 8.07
N PHE A 37 2.02 5.09 7.68
CA PHE A 37 1.97 5.59 6.30
C PHE A 37 3.26 6.34 5.96
N PHE A 38 3.71 6.26 4.71
CA PHE A 38 4.92 6.94 4.26
C PHE A 38 4.79 8.47 4.38
N ARG A 39 3.60 9.02 4.13
CA ARG A 39 3.32 10.45 4.31
C ARG A 39 3.64 10.95 5.72
N ASP A 40 3.42 10.14 6.75
CA ASP A 40 3.69 10.53 8.14
C ASP A 40 5.20 10.59 8.40
N ALA A 41 5.96 9.64 7.83
CA ALA A 41 7.43 9.67 7.87
C ALA A 41 8.00 10.89 7.12
N VAL A 42 7.39 11.27 6.00
CA VAL A 42 7.73 12.50 5.26
C VAL A 42 7.42 13.74 6.10
N GLU A 43 6.26 13.82 6.74
CA GLU A 43 5.89 14.93 7.62
C GLU A 43 6.93 15.09 8.76
N ASP A 44 7.36 14.00 9.38
CA ASP A 44 8.41 14.03 10.40
C ASP A 44 9.76 14.48 9.84
N ALA A 45 10.19 13.93 8.70
CA ALA A 45 11.47 14.29 8.07
C ALA A 45 11.51 15.77 7.64
N LEU A 46 10.40 16.32 7.14
CA LEU A 46 10.29 17.71 6.73
C LEU A 46 10.33 18.71 7.88
N ARG A 47 10.11 18.26 9.13
CA ARG A 47 10.29 19.11 10.32
C ARG A 47 11.76 19.33 10.67
N LEU A 48 12.69 18.53 10.14
CA LEU A 48 14.12 18.69 10.40
C LEU A 48 14.65 19.98 9.76
N PRO A 49 15.43 20.81 10.48
CA PRO A 49 16.00 22.05 9.92
C PRO A 49 16.79 21.83 8.63
N PHE A 50 17.50 20.70 8.53
CA PHE A 50 18.22 20.31 7.33
C PHE A 50 17.29 20.24 6.10
N ASN A 51 16.14 19.58 6.22
CA ASN A 51 15.18 19.43 5.11
C ASN A 51 14.39 20.71 4.81
N GLN A 52 14.39 21.69 5.71
CA GLN A 52 13.81 23.01 5.44
C GLN A 52 14.79 23.88 4.63
N ALA A 53 16.09 23.77 4.92
CA ALA A 53 17.14 24.51 4.21
C ALA A 53 17.57 23.84 2.90
N PHE A 54 17.55 22.50 2.85
CA PHE A 54 18.10 21.70 1.76
C PHE A 54 17.05 20.72 1.26
N ARG A 55 16.25 21.17 0.27
CA ARG A 55 15.38 20.32 -0.55
C ARG A 55 16.05 20.06 -1.88
N ARG A 56 15.83 18.89 -2.45
CA ARG A 56 16.31 18.58 -3.80
C ARG A 56 15.14 18.33 -4.73
N LYS A 57 15.14 19.06 -5.83
CA LYS A 57 14.21 18.87 -6.92
C LYS A 57 15.00 18.45 -8.15
N THR A 58 14.56 17.38 -8.80
CA THR A 58 15.23 16.81 -9.97
C THR A 58 14.22 16.54 -11.07
N ALA A 59 14.72 16.38 -12.30
CA ALA A 59 13.93 15.79 -13.37
C ALA A 59 13.57 14.32 -13.05
N LEU A 60 12.53 13.80 -13.70
CA LEU A 60 12.12 12.40 -13.54
C LEU A 60 13.23 11.41 -13.94
N SER A 61 14.00 11.72 -14.98
CA SER A 61 15.10 10.87 -15.48
C SER A 61 16.16 10.57 -14.42
N THR A 62 16.31 11.45 -13.41
CA THR A 62 17.25 11.26 -12.32
C THR A 62 16.96 10.00 -11.49
N LEU A 63 15.70 9.51 -11.45
CA LEU A 63 15.38 8.22 -10.82
C LEU A 63 16.13 7.06 -11.50
N THR A 64 16.13 7.06 -12.83
CA THR A 64 16.82 6.04 -13.64
C THR A 64 18.33 6.20 -13.54
N ASP A 65 18.84 7.43 -13.63
CA ASP A 65 20.28 7.70 -13.49
C ASP A 65 20.81 7.26 -12.12
N TRP A 66 20.04 7.53 -11.06
CA TRP A 66 20.37 7.12 -9.71
C TRP A 66 20.35 5.60 -9.56
N GLN A 67 19.32 4.92 -10.08
CA GLN A 67 19.24 3.46 -10.07
C GLN A 67 20.47 2.80 -10.71
N VAL A 68 21.00 3.36 -11.81
CA VAL A 68 22.20 2.84 -12.48
C VAL A 68 23.45 3.00 -11.61
N CYS A 69 23.57 4.11 -10.88
CA CYS A 69 24.74 4.40 -10.06
C CYS A 69 24.69 3.76 -8.67
N SER A 70 23.49 3.61 -8.10
CA SER A 70 23.23 3.10 -6.76
C SER A 70 21.96 2.25 -6.79
N PRO A 71 22.05 0.99 -7.27
CA PRO A 71 20.90 0.10 -7.32
C PRO A 71 20.46 -0.25 -5.89
N GLY A 72 19.19 -0.01 -5.59
CA GLY A 72 18.57 -0.45 -4.35
C GLY A 72 18.02 -1.87 -4.44
N LEU A 73 17.50 -2.35 -3.32
CA LEU A 73 16.77 -3.62 -3.25
C LEU A 73 15.57 -3.61 -4.20
N THR A 74 15.37 -4.73 -4.90
CA THR A 74 14.12 -4.96 -5.63
C THR A 74 12.99 -5.25 -4.63
N PRO A 75 11.73 -4.94 -4.98
CA PRO A 75 10.58 -5.29 -4.16
C PRO A 75 10.55 -6.80 -3.90
N SER A 76 10.60 -7.16 -2.62
CA SER A 76 10.46 -8.53 -2.14
C SER A 76 9.01 -8.95 -1.90
N ALA A 77 8.10 -7.98 -1.79
CA ALA A 77 6.67 -8.21 -1.74
C ALA A 77 5.85 -6.95 -2.02
N PHE A 78 4.68 -7.12 -2.66
CA PHE A 78 3.63 -6.12 -2.73
C PHE A 78 2.43 -6.50 -1.87
N ILE A 79 1.88 -5.53 -1.15
CA ILE A 79 0.67 -5.68 -0.33
C ILE A 79 -0.44 -4.83 -0.93
N PHE A 80 -1.38 -5.47 -1.61
CA PHE A 80 -2.65 -4.87 -2.03
C PHE A 80 -3.74 -5.20 -1.02
N HIS A 81 -4.82 -4.41 -1.03
CA HIS A 81 -5.85 -4.58 -0.02
C HIS A 81 -7.20 -3.95 -0.35
N SER A 82 -8.25 -4.50 0.25
CA SER A 82 -9.63 -3.99 0.14
C SER A 82 -9.97 -2.84 1.11
N SER A 83 -8.96 -2.19 1.72
CA SER A 83 -9.11 -1.17 2.78
C SER A 83 -9.73 -1.73 4.08
N ARG A 84 -9.36 -1.14 5.23
CA ARG A 84 -9.86 -1.51 6.59
C ARG A 84 -9.77 -3.01 6.94
N CYS A 85 -8.87 -3.74 6.29
CA CYS A 85 -8.72 -5.20 6.39
C CYS A 85 -7.39 -5.64 7.04
N GLY A 86 -6.75 -4.77 7.83
CA GLY A 86 -5.51 -5.10 8.54
C GLY A 86 -4.21 -4.98 7.73
N SER A 87 -4.23 -4.40 6.53
CA SER A 87 -3.00 -4.12 5.76
C SER A 87 -1.98 -3.27 6.52
N THR A 88 -2.44 -2.25 7.26
CA THR A 88 -1.54 -1.47 8.14
C THR A 88 -0.96 -2.31 9.27
N LEU A 89 -1.69 -3.30 9.82
CA LEU A 89 -1.16 -4.18 10.86
C LEU A 89 0.02 -4.99 10.32
N VAL A 90 -0.15 -5.61 9.14
CA VAL A 90 0.92 -6.38 8.48
C VAL A 90 2.14 -5.51 8.22
N SER A 91 1.97 -4.32 7.62
CA SER A 91 3.08 -3.40 7.35
C SER A 91 3.79 -2.95 8.64
N GLN A 92 3.05 -2.68 9.71
CA GLN A 92 3.64 -2.27 10.99
C GLN A 92 4.38 -3.40 11.70
N MET A 93 3.88 -4.63 11.60
CA MET A 93 4.59 -5.82 12.07
C MET A 93 5.94 -5.96 11.35
N LEU A 94 5.96 -5.85 10.02
CA LEU A 94 7.18 -5.93 9.21
C LEU A 94 8.14 -4.75 9.47
N ALA A 95 7.61 -3.54 9.66
CA ALA A 95 8.41 -2.34 9.89
C ALA A 95 9.20 -2.38 11.22
N ARG A 96 8.88 -3.29 12.14
CA ARG A 96 9.69 -3.51 13.37
C ARG A 96 11.03 -4.18 13.07
N LEU A 97 11.12 -4.96 11.99
CA LEU A 97 12.32 -5.72 11.63
C LEU A 97 13.40 -4.78 11.07
N ASP A 98 14.63 -4.92 11.54
CA ASP A 98 15.75 -4.05 11.14
C ASP A 98 16.17 -4.21 9.68
N ASN A 99 16.00 -5.41 9.12
CA ASN A 99 16.37 -5.73 7.75
C ASN A 99 15.24 -5.51 6.72
N HIS A 100 14.07 -4.99 7.15
CA HIS A 100 12.94 -4.72 6.25
C HIS A 100 12.75 -3.21 6.09
N ILE A 101 12.77 -2.77 4.84
CA ILE A 101 12.25 -1.46 4.43
C ILE A 101 10.79 -1.66 4.06
N VAL A 102 9.89 -1.00 4.80
CA VAL A 102 8.45 -1.04 4.51
C VAL A 102 7.98 0.34 4.10
N ILE A 103 7.56 0.48 2.84
CA ILE A 103 6.97 1.72 2.33
C ILE A 103 5.45 1.52 2.21
N SER A 104 4.68 2.30 2.95
CA SER A 104 3.22 2.17 2.99
C SER A 104 2.53 3.35 2.32
N GLU A 105 1.76 3.07 1.26
CA GLU A 105 0.95 4.03 0.51
C GLU A 105 1.76 5.26 0.05
N PRO A 106 2.90 5.09 -0.66
CA PRO A 106 3.73 6.22 -1.06
C PRO A 106 3.10 7.02 -2.20
N PRO A 107 2.73 8.32 -1.99
CA PRO A 107 2.13 9.14 -3.04
C PRO A 107 2.93 9.24 -4.35
N PRO A 108 4.28 9.27 -4.34
CA PRO A 108 5.06 9.22 -5.57
C PRO A 108 4.79 7.99 -6.46
N LEU A 109 4.48 6.84 -5.86
CA LEU A 109 4.22 5.62 -6.61
C LEU A 109 2.82 5.67 -7.23
N ASP A 110 1.80 6.08 -6.47
CA ASP A 110 0.45 6.29 -7.00
C ASP A 110 0.45 7.26 -8.19
N ALA A 111 1.17 8.38 -8.05
CA ALA A 111 1.32 9.36 -9.12
C ALA A 111 1.91 8.75 -10.40
N LEU A 112 2.93 7.89 -10.28
CA LEU A 112 3.53 7.22 -11.44
C LEU A 112 2.65 6.12 -12.02
N LEU A 113 2.03 5.29 -11.17
CA LEU A 113 1.14 4.21 -11.61
C LEU A 113 -0.03 4.74 -12.45
N ARG A 114 -0.57 5.91 -12.07
CA ARG A 114 -1.72 6.54 -12.71
C ARG A 114 -1.37 7.68 -13.66
N SER A 115 -0.08 7.84 -13.98
CA SER A 115 0.40 8.85 -14.93
C SER A 115 0.07 8.50 -16.38
N ASP A 116 0.03 9.54 -17.21
CA ASP A 116 -0.09 9.50 -18.68
C ASP A 116 1.27 9.36 -19.39
N LEU A 117 2.35 9.11 -18.63
CA LEU A 117 3.68 8.89 -19.17
C LEU A 117 3.68 7.75 -20.20
N PRO A 118 4.47 7.85 -21.28
CA PRO A 118 4.69 6.74 -22.20
C PRO A 118 5.12 5.48 -21.46
N ALA A 119 4.59 4.32 -21.86
CA ALA A 119 4.75 3.07 -21.09
C ALA A 119 6.20 2.73 -20.73
N VAL A 120 7.16 2.95 -21.65
CA VAL A 120 8.59 2.69 -21.40
C VAL A 120 9.14 3.63 -20.33
N GLU A 121 8.84 4.93 -20.42
CA GLU A 121 9.28 5.93 -19.47
C GLU A 121 8.64 5.72 -18.10
N ARG A 122 7.34 5.43 -18.06
CA ARG A 122 6.60 5.13 -16.83
C ARG A 122 7.20 3.93 -16.08
N ARG A 123 7.51 2.83 -16.79
CA ARG A 123 8.15 1.65 -16.19
C ARG A 123 9.56 1.97 -15.68
N ALA A 124 10.35 2.75 -16.43
CA ALA A 124 11.68 3.17 -15.99
C ALA A 124 11.60 4.02 -14.71
N ALA A 125 10.67 4.97 -14.67
CA ALA A 125 10.43 5.82 -13.50
C ALA A 125 9.99 5.02 -12.27
N ILE A 126 9.07 4.04 -12.43
CA ILE A 126 8.64 3.15 -11.34
C ILE A 126 9.82 2.32 -10.82
N LYS A 127 10.64 1.76 -11.72
CA LYS A 127 11.83 0.99 -11.35
C LYS A 127 12.85 1.85 -10.58
N GLY A 128 13.11 3.05 -11.06
CA GLY A 128 13.99 4.00 -10.39
C GLY A 128 13.45 4.47 -9.03
N LEU A 129 12.14 4.71 -8.93
CA LEU A 129 11.47 5.06 -7.67
C LEU A 129 11.60 3.95 -6.63
N LEU A 130 11.27 2.70 -6.99
CA LEU A 130 11.37 1.59 -6.04
C LEU A 130 12.83 1.26 -5.70
N SER A 131 13.76 1.43 -6.63
CA SER A 131 15.20 1.37 -6.34
C SER A 131 15.61 2.44 -5.32
N ALA A 132 15.12 3.67 -5.46
CA ALA A 132 15.41 4.74 -4.50
C ALA A 132 14.82 4.45 -3.11
N TYR A 133 13.64 3.83 -3.03
CA TYR A 133 13.10 3.35 -1.76
C TYR A 133 13.86 2.15 -1.18
N GLY A 134 14.42 1.29 -2.03
CA GLY A 134 15.20 0.12 -1.66
C GLY A 134 16.65 0.41 -1.25
N GLN A 135 17.05 1.66 -1.07
CA GLN A 135 18.41 2.00 -0.63
C GLN A 135 18.75 1.35 0.72
N CYS A 136 19.87 0.64 0.80
CA CYS A 136 20.40 0.07 2.04
C CYS A 136 21.12 1.15 2.87
N ARG A 137 20.35 2.09 3.44
CA ARG A 137 20.86 3.28 4.13
C ARG A 137 21.60 2.96 5.43
N ARG A 138 21.36 1.80 6.05
CA ARG A 138 22.02 1.34 7.28
C ARG A 138 22.94 0.14 7.07
N GLY A 139 22.94 -0.44 5.87
CA GLY A 139 23.73 -1.63 5.52
C GLY A 139 23.19 -2.95 6.06
N VAL A 140 22.04 -2.95 6.75
CA VAL A 140 21.41 -4.16 7.31
C VAL A 140 20.14 -4.56 6.57
N GLU A 141 19.63 -3.67 5.71
CA GLU A 141 18.42 -3.89 4.94
C GLU A 141 18.62 -4.99 3.90
N GLN A 142 17.64 -5.89 3.82
CA GLN A 142 17.67 -7.05 2.92
C GLN A 142 16.37 -7.19 2.14
N ARG A 143 15.27 -6.55 2.59
CA ARG A 143 13.93 -6.68 2.03
C ARG A 143 13.28 -5.34 1.83
N LEU A 144 12.65 -5.16 0.67
CA LEU A 144 11.77 -4.03 0.38
C LEU A 144 10.33 -4.54 0.24
N VAL A 145 9.43 -4.03 1.08
CA VAL A 145 8.01 -4.36 1.04
C VAL A 145 7.24 -3.08 0.74
N ILE A 146 6.40 -3.12 -0.30
CA ILE A 146 5.59 -1.98 -0.70
C ILE A 146 4.13 -2.32 -0.44
N LYS A 147 3.48 -1.56 0.44
CA LYS A 147 2.04 -1.57 0.59
C LYS A 147 1.45 -0.45 -0.25
N LEU A 148 0.47 -0.78 -1.09
CA LEU A 148 -0.14 0.16 -2.03
C LEU A 148 -1.43 0.76 -1.47
N ASP A 149 -1.87 1.87 -2.05
CA ASP A 149 -3.22 2.36 -1.83
C ASP A 149 -4.25 1.37 -2.38
N ALA A 150 -5.44 1.35 -1.77
CA ALA A 150 -6.46 0.35 -2.09
C ALA A 150 -6.84 0.31 -3.58
N TRP A 151 -6.89 1.47 -4.22
CA TRP A 151 -7.28 1.59 -5.62
C TRP A 151 -6.17 1.16 -6.60
N ASN A 152 -4.91 1.06 -6.16
CA ASN A 152 -3.79 0.67 -7.04
C ASN A 152 -3.86 -0.78 -7.51
N ILE A 153 -4.84 -1.57 -7.04
CA ILE A 153 -5.06 -2.93 -7.52
C ILE A 153 -5.36 -2.98 -9.03
N GLY A 154 -5.89 -1.90 -9.62
CA GLY A 154 -6.11 -1.79 -11.07
C GLY A 154 -4.80 -1.75 -11.87
N GLU A 155 -3.71 -1.35 -11.22
CA GLU A 155 -2.41 -1.05 -11.78
C GLU A 155 -1.40 -2.18 -11.48
N LEU A 156 -1.85 -3.28 -10.86
CA LEU A 156 -1.04 -4.49 -10.67
C LEU A 156 -0.40 -4.99 -11.98
N PRO A 157 -1.07 -5.05 -13.15
CA PRO A 157 -0.45 -5.55 -14.38
C PRO A 157 0.84 -4.79 -14.72
N LEU A 158 0.86 -3.47 -14.52
CA LEU A 158 2.05 -2.64 -14.73
C LEU A 158 3.18 -2.96 -13.73
N LEU A 159 2.83 -3.26 -12.48
CA LEU A 159 3.81 -3.70 -11.48
C LEU A 159 4.38 -5.08 -11.81
N CYS A 160 3.56 -6.01 -12.30
CA CYS A 160 4.03 -7.31 -12.80
C CYS A 160 4.95 -7.18 -14.03
N GLU A 161 4.69 -6.24 -14.94
CA GLU A 161 5.63 -5.92 -16.03
C GLU A 161 6.97 -5.38 -15.51
N CYS A 162 6.94 -4.62 -14.41
CA CYS A 162 8.16 -4.06 -13.82
C CYS A 162 8.96 -5.08 -13.01
N PHE A 163 8.26 -5.93 -12.24
CA PHE A 163 8.82 -6.83 -11.24
C PHE A 163 8.10 -8.20 -11.29
N PRO A 164 8.33 -9.00 -12.33
CA PRO A 164 7.60 -10.27 -12.54
C PRO A 164 7.85 -11.29 -11.43
N GLU A 165 9.01 -11.24 -10.79
CA GLU A 165 9.40 -12.15 -9.71
C GLU A 165 8.90 -11.72 -8.32
N ALA A 166 8.36 -10.50 -8.17
CA ALA A 166 7.94 -9.99 -6.88
C ALA A 166 6.59 -10.60 -6.48
N PRO A 167 6.52 -11.39 -5.39
CA PRO A 167 5.25 -11.94 -4.95
C PRO A 167 4.34 -10.83 -4.43
N TRP A 168 3.04 -11.07 -4.49
CA TRP A 168 2.06 -10.11 -4.01
C TRP A 168 0.87 -10.81 -3.35
N LEU A 169 0.21 -10.08 -2.47
CA LEU A 169 -0.99 -10.55 -1.79
C LEU A 169 -2.10 -9.50 -1.85
N PHE A 170 -3.34 -9.97 -1.73
CA PHE A 170 -4.54 -9.15 -1.58
C PHE A 170 -5.19 -9.43 -0.22
N LEU A 171 -5.05 -8.47 0.70
CA LEU A 171 -5.68 -8.51 2.02
C LEU A 171 -7.12 -8.03 1.93
N TYR A 172 -8.07 -8.82 2.42
CA TYR A 172 -9.49 -8.47 2.43
C TYR A 172 -10.15 -8.84 3.75
N ARG A 173 -11.35 -8.31 3.98
CA ARG A 173 -12.16 -8.52 5.21
C ARG A 173 -13.63 -8.58 4.80
N ASP A 174 -14.47 -9.05 5.71
CA ASP A 174 -15.93 -8.99 5.53
C ASP A 174 -16.35 -7.58 5.04
N PRO A 175 -17.06 -7.48 3.91
CA PRO A 175 -17.34 -6.20 3.29
C PRO A 175 -18.26 -5.32 4.13
N LEU A 176 -19.13 -5.89 4.96
CA LEU A 176 -20.01 -5.12 5.84
C LEU A 176 -19.19 -4.40 6.91
N GLU A 177 -18.19 -5.07 7.48
CA GLU A 177 -17.30 -4.49 8.48
C GLU A 177 -16.42 -3.36 7.90
N ILE A 178 -16.00 -3.51 6.64
CA ILE A 178 -15.29 -2.46 5.90
C ILE A 178 -16.23 -1.26 5.65
N ALA A 179 -17.46 -1.52 5.18
CA ALA A 179 -18.42 -0.49 4.83
C ALA A 179 -18.81 0.37 6.04
N VAL A 180 -19.13 -0.26 7.19
CA VAL A 180 -19.39 0.44 8.45
C VAL A 180 -18.18 1.28 8.88
N SER A 181 -16.97 0.76 8.73
CA SER A 181 -15.76 1.54 9.03
C SER A 181 -15.63 2.79 8.15
N HIS A 182 -16.06 2.73 6.88
CA HIS A 182 -16.06 3.88 5.97
C HIS A 182 -17.23 4.84 6.19
N LEU A 183 -18.38 4.37 6.72
CA LEU A 183 -19.46 5.24 7.19
C LEU A 183 -19.04 6.07 8.40
N ARG A 184 -18.37 5.45 9.38
CA ARG A 184 -17.82 6.16 10.54
C ARG A 184 -16.73 7.16 10.14
N ARG A 185 -15.76 6.71 9.32
CA ARG A 185 -14.65 7.55 8.86
C ARG A 185 -14.31 7.25 7.40
N PRO A 186 -14.80 8.06 6.46
CA PRO A 186 -14.57 7.82 5.04
C PRO A 186 -13.08 7.84 4.70
N GLY A 187 -12.69 6.95 3.77
CA GLY A 187 -11.39 7.02 3.12
C GLY A 187 -11.49 8.01 1.97
N VAL A 188 -10.34 8.41 1.40
CA VAL A 188 -10.34 9.39 0.30
C VAL A 188 -10.98 8.79 -0.96
N HIS A 189 -10.57 7.59 -1.33
CA HIS A 189 -11.37 6.65 -2.13
C HIS A 189 -12.62 6.34 -1.28
N MET A 190 -13.85 6.28 -1.75
CA MET A 190 -15.09 6.32 -0.92
C MET A 190 -15.65 7.73 -0.68
N VAL A 191 -14.96 8.80 -1.08
CA VAL A 191 -15.58 10.10 -1.31
C VAL A 191 -15.61 10.37 -2.82
N PRO A 192 -16.79 10.63 -3.42
CA PRO A 192 -16.92 10.88 -4.86
C PRO A 192 -15.97 11.99 -5.35
N GLY A 193 -15.26 11.73 -6.46
CA GLY A 193 -14.38 12.69 -7.12
C GLY A 193 -13.01 12.92 -6.48
N MET A 194 -12.71 12.37 -5.29
CA MET A 194 -11.48 12.71 -4.55
C MET A 194 -10.20 12.08 -5.08
N ILE A 195 -10.27 10.96 -5.81
CA ILE A 195 -9.08 10.27 -6.34
C ILE A 195 -8.96 10.33 -7.86
N GLY A 196 -9.87 11.01 -8.57
CA GLY A 196 -9.95 10.92 -10.04
C GLY A 196 -10.30 9.51 -10.53
N ALA A 197 -10.12 9.25 -11.83
CA ALA A 197 -10.47 7.99 -12.46
C ALA A 197 -9.66 6.80 -11.91
N SER A 198 -10.33 5.67 -11.69
CA SER A 198 -9.77 4.44 -11.13
C SER A 198 -10.63 3.22 -11.46
N VAL A 199 -10.10 2.01 -11.21
CA VAL A 199 -10.85 0.75 -11.32
C VAL A 199 -12.07 0.66 -10.39
N LEU A 200 -12.21 1.60 -9.45
CA LEU A 200 -13.30 1.63 -8.48
C LEU A 200 -14.51 2.43 -8.94
N ASP A 201 -14.44 3.09 -10.09
CA ASP A 201 -15.50 3.96 -10.56
C ASP A 201 -16.59 3.14 -11.26
N ASP A 202 -17.84 3.53 -10.99
CA ASP A 202 -19.05 2.96 -11.56
C ASP A 202 -19.89 4.14 -12.07
N GLU A 203 -20.08 4.21 -13.38
CA GLU A 203 -20.83 5.29 -14.07
C GLU A 203 -22.33 5.26 -13.75
N SER A 204 -22.82 4.19 -13.14
CA SER A 204 -24.23 4.06 -12.79
C SER A 204 -24.59 5.00 -11.63
N PRO A 205 -25.76 5.66 -11.67
CA PRO A 205 -26.22 6.49 -10.55
C PRO A 205 -26.32 5.66 -9.26
N PHE A 206 -25.92 6.26 -8.14
CA PHE A 206 -26.00 5.66 -6.80
C PHE A 206 -26.98 6.44 -5.93
N SER A 207 -27.56 5.75 -4.94
CA SER A 207 -28.51 6.34 -4.00
C SER A 207 -27.88 6.51 -2.61
N GLY A 208 -27.39 7.72 -2.34
CA GLY A 208 -26.83 8.06 -1.03
C GLY A 208 -25.50 7.36 -0.72
N ARG A 209 -25.04 7.53 0.52
CA ARG A 209 -23.68 7.16 0.93
C ARG A 209 -23.48 5.65 1.09
N GLU A 210 -24.47 4.94 1.60
CA GLU A 210 -24.37 3.48 1.83
C GLU A 210 -24.28 2.71 0.52
N ASP A 211 -25.10 3.06 -0.48
CA ASP A 211 -25.05 2.46 -1.81
C ASP A 211 -23.73 2.78 -2.51
N TYR A 212 -23.25 4.03 -2.43
CA TYR A 212 -21.95 4.41 -3.00
C TYR A 212 -20.79 3.59 -2.41
N ILE A 213 -20.72 3.47 -1.07
CA ILE A 213 -19.67 2.70 -0.41
C ILE A 213 -19.75 1.22 -0.78
N ALA A 214 -20.95 0.62 -0.75
CA ALA A 214 -21.12 -0.79 -1.07
C ALA A 214 -20.72 -1.11 -2.52
N ARG A 215 -21.10 -0.26 -3.47
CA ARG A 215 -20.73 -0.41 -4.89
C ARG A 215 -19.23 -0.31 -5.11
N ARG A 216 -18.60 0.73 -4.55
CA ARG A 216 -17.15 0.90 -4.63
C ARG A 216 -16.38 -0.26 -4.00
N LEU A 217 -16.87 -0.76 -2.87
CA LEU A 217 -16.28 -1.92 -2.20
C LEU A 217 -16.45 -3.20 -3.02
N GLY A 218 -17.61 -3.38 -3.67
CA GLY A 218 -17.84 -4.44 -4.65
C GLY A 218 -16.81 -4.42 -5.78
N GLN A 219 -16.61 -3.26 -6.41
CA GLN A 219 -15.61 -3.09 -7.46
C GLN A 219 -14.19 -3.36 -6.97
N LEU A 220 -13.86 -2.92 -5.76
CA LEU A 220 -12.55 -3.15 -5.16
C LEU A 220 -12.26 -4.64 -4.94
N LEU A 221 -13.24 -5.39 -4.40
CA LEU A 221 -13.11 -6.82 -4.18
C LEU A 221 -13.10 -7.61 -5.50
N ALA A 222 -13.96 -7.24 -6.45
CA ALA A 222 -13.99 -7.85 -7.78
C ALA A 222 -12.67 -7.65 -8.53
N SER A 223 -12.09 -6.45 -8.43
CA SER A 223 -10.77 -6.15 -8.99
C SER A 223 -9.68 -7.00 -8.34
N GLY A 224 -9.66 -7.10 -7.00
CA GLY A 224 -8.72 -7.96 -6.28
C GLY A 224 -8.82 -9.43 -6.70
N LEU A 225 -10.05 -9.95 -6.82
CA LEU A 225 -10.31 -11.31 -7.30
C LEU A 225 -9.77 -11.53 -8.71
N ALA A 226 -10.14 -10.66 -9.65
CA ALA A 226 -9.74 -10.76 -11.05
C ALA A 226 -8.21 -10.75 -11.19
N GLN A 227 -7.54 -9.88 -10.44
CA GLN A 227 -6.08 -9.83 -10.43
C GLN A 227 -5.46 -11.10 -9.82
N CYS A 228 -6.03 -11.66 -8.76
CA CYS A 228 -5.51 -12.90 -8.18
C CYS A 228 -5.63 -14.07 -9.17
N GLN A 229 -6.74 -14.15 -9.90
CA GLN A 229 -6.97 -15.16 -10.93
C GLN A 229 -6.03 -14.99 -12.14
N ALA A 230 -5.76 -13.75 -12.56
CA ALA A 230 -4.95 -13.47 -13.74
C ALA A 230 -3.43 -13.55 -13.47
N PHE A 231 -2.96 -13.15 -12.29
CA PHE A 231 -1.53 -12.97 -11.99
C PHE A 231 -1.01 -13.79 -10.78
N GLY A 232 -1.82 -14.69 -10.21
CA GLY A 232 -1.35 -15.65 -9.19
C GLY A 232 -1.03 -15.06 -7.81
N GLY A 233 -1.85 -14.10 -7.34
CA GLY A 233 -1.69 -13.46 -6.03
C GLY A 233 -2.27 -14.25 -4.86
N TRP A 234 -1.74 -13.99 -3.65
CA TRP A 234 -2.25 -14.62 -2.43
C TRP A 234 -3.46 -13.88 -1.87
N ALA A 235 -4.63 -14.52 -1.87
CA ALA A 235 -5.80 -14.02 -1.14
C ALA A 235 -5.61 -14.25 0.37
N VAL A 236 -5.74 -13.19 1.18
CA VAL A 236 -5.56 -13.26 2.65
C VAL A 236 -6.73 -12.58 3.34
N ASN A 237 -7.49 -13.34 4.14
CA ASN A 237 -8.58 -12.78 4.90
C ASN A 237 -8.05 -12.22 6.24
N TYR A 238 -8.57 -11.07 6.65
CA TYR A 238 -8.27 -10.43 7.93
C TYR A 238 -8.45 -11.35 9.14
N SER A 239 -9.42 -12.28 9.08
CA SER A 239 -9.65 -13.29 10.13
C SER A 239 -8.46 -14.23 10.37
N GLU A 240 -7.53 -14.35 9.41
CA GLU A 240 -6.30 -15.10 9.60
C GLU A 240 -5.22 -14.28 10.34
N LEU A 241 -5.41 -12.97 10.48
CA LEU A 241 -4.45 -12.09 11.14
C LEU A 241 -4.70 -12.03 12.66
N PRO A 242 -3.65 -12.03 13.48
CA PRO A 242 -2.22 -12.00 13.09
C PRO A 242 -1.60 -13.39 12.83
N GLN A 243 -2.30 -14.49 13.12
CA GLN A 243 -1.74 -15.84 13.15
C GLN A 243 -1.09 -16.27 11.81
N ALA A 244 -1.58 -15.79 10.67
CA ALA A 244 -0.99 -16.06 9.36
C ALA A 244 0.47 -15.60 9.27
N MET A 245 0.87 -14.56 10.02
CA MET A 245 2.26 -14.08 10.09
C MET A 245 3.22 -15.08 10.72
N ALA A 246 2.73 -16.08 11.46
CA ALA A 246 3.56 -17.17 12.05
C ALA A 246 3.59 -18.38 11.12
N GLY A 247 2.54 -18.54 10.30
CA GLY A 247 2.39 -19.61 9.34
C GLY A 247 2.75 -19.15 7.93
N ARG A 248 1.77 -19.21 7.02
CA ARG A 248 1.99 -19.06 5.58
C ARG A 248 2.61 -17.71 5.17
N LEU A 249 2.27 -16.62 5.86
CA LEU A 249 2.86 -15.30 5.56
C LEU A 249 4.31 -15.18 6.05
N ALA A 250 4.73 -15.99 7.03
CA ALA A 250 6.12 -16.04 7.43
C ALA A 250 7.01 -16.51 6.28
N ALA A 251 6.56 -17.51 5.51
CA ALA A 251 7.27 -17.96 4.32
C ALA A 251 7.23 -16.91 3.21
N PHE A 252 6.06 -16.32 2.96
CA PHE A 252 5.87 -15.26 1.95
C PHE A 252 6.82 -14.07 2.16
N PHE A 253 6.96 -13.58 3.39
CA PHE A 253 7.90 -12.49 3.72
C PHE A 253 9.31 -12.99 4.05
N ALA A 254 9.56 -14.31 3.96
CA ALA A 254 10.75 -15.04 4.39
C ALA A 254 11.30 -14.60 5.77
N LEU A 255 10.42 -14.66 6.76
CA LEU A 255 10.72 -14.43 8.17
C LEU A 255 11.40 -15.67 8.78
N ASP A 256 12.53 -15.46 9.43
CA ASP A 256 13.19 -16.44 10.28
C ASP A 256 12.44 -16.63 11.62
N ILE A 257 12.91 -17.56 12.45
CA ILE A 257 12.27 -17.91 13.73
C ILE A 257 12.23 -16.71 14.70
N GLU A 258 13.27 -15.90 14.72
CA GLU A 258 13.38 -14.77 15.65
C GLU A 258 12.55 -13.58 15.18
N GLN A 259 12.60 -13.27 13.88
CA GLN A 259 11.74 -12.28 13.25
C GLN A 259 10.27 -12.62 13.45
N ARG A 260 9.88 -13.91 13.34
CA ARG A 260 8.52 -14.36 13.70
C ARG A 260 8.16 -13.98 15.13
N ARG A 261 9.03 -14.24 16.12
CA ARG A 261 8.75 -13.82 17.50
C ARG A 261 8.59 -12.30 17.64
N GLN A 262 9.49 -11.53 17.00
CA GLN A 262 9.46 -10.07 17.04
C GLN A 262 8.18 -9.49 16.45
N VAL A 263 7.75 -9.95 15.27
CA VAL A 263 6.52 -9.46 14.65
C VAL A 263 5.29 -9.83 15.49
N PHE A 264 5.27 -11.00 16.14
CA PHE A 264 4.16 -11.39 17.02
C PHE A 264 4.13 -10.63 18.34
N ALA A 265 5.28 -10.23 18.89
CA ALA A 265 5.32 -9.44 20.12
C ALA A 265 4.62 -8.06 19.95
N ALA A 266 4.48 -7.58 18.72
CA ALA A 266 3.75 -6.35 18.41
C ALA A 266 2.22 -6.52 18.33
N VAL A 267 1.71 -7.75 18.45
CA VAL A 267 0.28 -8.05 18.43
C VAL A 267 -0.37 -7.52 19.71
N GLY A 268 -1.36 -6.65 19.56
CA GLY A 268 -2.11 -6.03 20.67
C GLY A 268 -2.07 -4.49 20.67
N GLN A 269 -1.22 -3.88 19.85
CA GLN A 269 -1.22 -2.43 19.61
C GLN A 269 -2.10 -2.08 18.40
N HIS A 270 -2.76 -0.94 18.44
CA HIS A 270 -3.58 -0.44 17.35
C HIS A 270 -2.69 0.01 16.17
N ALA A 271 -2.82 -0.65 15.01
CA ALA A 271 -1.88 -0.49 13.90
C ALA A 271 -1.74 0.94 13.33
N LYS A 272 -2.78 1.79 13.42
CA LYS A 272 -2.72 3.19 12.97
C LYS A 272 -2.38 4.18 14.09
N GLN A 273 -2.41 3.71 15.34
CA GLN A 273 -2.16 4.51 16.54
C GLN A 273 -1.43 3.60 17.54
N PRO A 274 -0.12 3.34 17.35
CA PRO A 274 0.60 2.33 18.11
C PRO A 274 0.60 2.54 19.63
N SER A 275 0.25 3.74 20.10
CA SER A 275 0.05 4.08 21.51
C SER A 275 -1.27 3.57 22.12
N GLN A 276 -2.19 3.03 21.32
CA GLN A 276 -3.48 2.50 21.79
C GLN A 276 -3.51 0.98 21.74
N VAL A 277 -4.32 0.36 22.60
CA VAL A 277 -4.58 -1.09 22.59
C VAL A 277 -5.54 -1.40 21.44
N PHE A 278 -5.28 -2.49 20.71
CA PHE A 278 -6.19 -2.99 19.69
C PHE A 278 -7.42 -3.65 20.35
N VAL A 279 -8.61 -3.23 19.92
CA VAL A 279 -9.89 -3.84 20.31
C VAL A 279 -10.56 -4.39 19.06
N GLY A 280 -10.91 -5.67 19.07
CA GLY A 280 -11.64 -6.30 17.98
C GLY A 280 -13.02 -5.67 17.82
N ASP A 281 -13.34 -5.18 16.62
CA ASP A 281 -14.51 -4.35 16.37
C ASP A 281 -15.56 -4.98 15.43
N GLY A 282 -15.39 -6.26 15.09
CA GLY A 282 -16.22 -6.94 14.09
C GLY A 282 -17.69 -7.06 14.49
N ASP A 283 -17.97 -7.55 15.70
CA ASP A 283 -19.35 -7.74 16.18
C ASP A 283 -20.10 -6.43 16.35
N ASP A 284 -19.44 -5.39 16.87
CA ASP A 284 -20.03 -4.05 17.00
C ASP A 284 -20.36 -3.46 15.64
N LYS A 285 -19.47 -3.61 14.65
CA LYS A 285 -19.71 -3.13 13.29
C LYS A 285 -20.89 -3.85 12.65
N ARG A 286 -20.99 -5.17 12.80
CA ARG A 286 -22.14 -5.94 12.27
C ARG A 286 -23.46 -5.49 12.89
N ARG A 287 -23.49 -5.17 14.18
CA ARG A 287 -24.69 -4.67 14.87
C ARG A 287 -25.10 -3.25 14.47
N GLU A 288 -24.15 -2.40 14.10
CA GLU A 288 -24.40 -1.01 13.69
C GLU A 288 -24.98 -0.88 12.27
N ALA A 289 -24.76 -1.88 11.42
CA ALA A 289 -25.17 -1.81 10.03
C ALA A 289 -26.69 -1.67 9.88
N SER A 290 -27.11 -0.67 9.11
CA SER A 290 -28.51 -0.46 8.76
C SER A 290 -29.01 -1.58 7.82
N ALA A 291 -30.32 -1.80 7.77
CA ALA A 291 -30.91 -2.76 6.83
C ALA A 291 -30.57 -2.42 5.36
N LEU A 292 -30.53 -1.12 5.02
CA LEU A 292 -30.14 -0.65 3.70
C LEU A 292 -28.67 -0.99 3.41
N LEU A 293 -27.75 -0.72 4.33
CA LEU A 293 -26.34 -1.07 4.15
C LEU A 293 -26.14 -2.57 3.94
N HIS A 294 -26.83 -3.38 4.74
CA HIS A 294 -26.85 -4.84 4.58
C HIS A 294 -27.28 -5.22 3.16
N GLU A 295 -28.42 -4.72 2.69
CA GLU A 295 -28.93 -4.98 1.33
C GLU A 295 -27.92 -4.57 0.25
N ARG A 296 -27.30 -3.39 0.39
CA ARG A 296 -26.34 -2.89 -0.61
C ARG A 296 -25.04 -3.68 -0.62
N VAL A 297 -24.51 -4.02 0.54
CA VAL A 297 -23.30 -4.86 0.65
C VAL A 297 -23.57 -6.25 0.08
N GLU A 298 -24.73 -6.83 0.41
CA GLU A 298 -25.14 -8.13 -0.12
C GLU A 298 -25.19 -8.10 -1.65
N ARG A 299 -25.84 -7.07 -2.21
CA ARG A 299 -26.01 -6.91 -3.65
C ARG A 299 -24.69 -6.72 -4.41
N TRP A 300 -23.77 -5.92 -3.87
CA TRP A 300 -22.63 -5.44 -4.64
C TRP A 300 -21.30 -6.10 -4.28
N ALA A 301 -21.15 -6.61 -3.05
CA ALA A 301 -19.86 -7.05 -2.54
C ALA A 301 -19.82 -8.52 -2.08
N ARG A 302 -20.97 -9.19 -1.93
CA ARG A 302 -21.02 -10.59 -1.46
C ARG A 302 -20.33 -11.54 -2.43
N GLU A 303 -20.75 -11.53 -3.70
CA GLU A 303 -20.22 -12.45 -4.71
C GLU A 303 -18.69 -12.40 -4.82
N PRO A 304 -18.04 -11.24 -5.04
CA PRO A 304 -16.58 -11.20 -5.14
C PRO A 304 -15.89 -11.56 -3.81
N TYR A 305 -16.51 -11.27 -2.67
CA TYR A 305 -15.99 -11.70 -1.36
C TYR A 305 -16.00 -13.23 -1.21
N GLU A 306 -17.10 -13.89 -1.55
CA GLU A 306 -17.22 -15.35 -1.47
C GLU A 306 -16.28 -16.05 -2.47
N ALA A 307 -16.09 -15.49 -3.64
CA ALA A 307 -15.13 -16.01 -4.62
C ALA A 307 -13.68 -15.87 -4.12
N LEU A 308 -13.32 -14.76 -3.44
CA LEU A 308 -12.03 -14.64 -2.74
C LEU A 308 -11.87 -15.68 -1.63
N GLU A 309 -12.94 -15.95 -0.87
CA GLU A 309 -12.96 -17.01 0.16
C GLU A 309 -12.76 -18.41 -0.41
N GLN A 310 -13.28 -18.69 -1.61
CA GLN A 310 -13.04 -19.94 -2.31
C GLN A 310 -11.59 -20.03 -2.79
N LEU A 311 -11.07 -18.96 -3.40
CA LEU A 311 -9.70 -18.89 -3.88
C LEU A 311 -8.69 -19.06 -2.73
N ARG A 312 -8.96 -18.48 -1.57
CA ARG A 312 -8.12 -18.59 -0.35
C ARG A 312 -7.93 -20.03 0.14
N LYS A 313 -8.90 -20.91 -0.09
CA LYS A 313 -8.89 -22.30 0.40
C LYS A 313 -8.06 -23.24 -0.49
N ILE A 314 -7.67 -22.79 -1.68
CA ILE A 314 -6.82 -23.50 -2.64
C ILE A 314 -5.36 -23.24 -2.29
#